data_AF-H0FE68-F1
#
_entry.id   AF-H0FE68-F1
#
_cell.length_a   1.000
_cell.length_b   1.000
_cell.length_c   1.000
_cell.angle_alpha   90.00
_cell.angle_beta   90.00
_cell.angle_gamma   90.00
#
_symmetry.space_group_name_H-M   'P 1'
#
loop_
_entity.id
_entity.type
_entity.pdbx_description
1 polymer ?
#
loop_
_entity_poly.entity_id
_entity_poly.type
_entity_poly.pdbx_seq_one_letter_code
_entity_poly.pdbx_strand_id
1 'polypeptide(L)'
;MMGRLRMAAAIACLAGLAAACASNAPIRTVFVPVVAGEAAPAMTLSRDVVVTLADGADQTLPEGSRWRRVGALVQGDVYRRIDAPMSMGKADGPQAYLVASSGRLVGFYLPAGGLFAPVPKPAVLPFSQRQ
;
A
#
# COMPACT_ATOMS: atom_id res chain seq x y z
N MET A 1 -21.79 39.16 -43.68
CA MET A 1 -20.71 38.14 -43.67
C MET A 1 -20.17 38.00 -42.24
N MET A 2 -21.01 37.50 -41.30
CA MET A 2 -20.77 37.56 -39.84
C MET A 2 -20.85 36.17 -39.15
N GLY A 3 -20.66 35.08 -39.89
CA GLY A 3 -20.94 33.73 -39.40
C GLY A 3 -19.74 32.88 -38.97
N ARG A 4 -18.50 33.37 -39.10
CA ARG A 4 -17.30 32.52 -38.98
C ARG A 4 -16.45 32.75 -37.72
N LEU A 5 -16.76 33.77 -36.90
CA LEU A 5 -15.89 34.18 -35.80
C LEU A 5 -16.33 33.72 -34.39
N ARG A 6 -17.43 32.99 -34.26
CA ARG A 6 -17.94 32.53 -32.95
C ARG A 6 -17.66 31.06 -32.63
N MET A 7 -17.13 30.30 -33.58
CA MET A 7 -16.91 28.86 -33.43
C MET A 7 -15.53 28.47 -32.91
N ALA A 8 -14.61 29.43 -32.77
CA ALA A 8 -13.23 29.14 -32.32
C ALA A 8 -13.06 29.17 -30.80
N ALA A 9 -13.97 29.79 -30.05
CA ALA A 9 -13.80 29.98 -28.60
C ALA A 9 -14.30 28.81 -27.72
N ALA A 10 -15.11 27.89 -28.27
CA ALA A 10 -15.70 26.81 -27.49
C ALA A 10 -14.86 25.51 -27.47
N ILE A 11 -13.84 25.39 -28.32
CA ILE A 11 -13.07 24.15 -28.50
C ILE A 11 -11.82 24.10 -27.59
N ALA A 12 -11.40 25.24 -27.01
CA ALA A 12 -10.16 25.32 -26.23
C ALA A 12 -10.26 24.81 -24.77
N CYS A 13 -11.47 24.62 -24.21
CA CYS A 13 -11.63 24.24 -22.80
C CYS A 13 -11.75 22.73 -22.53
N LEU A 14 -11.81 21.88 -23.56
CA LEU A 14 -12.05 20.43 -23.40
C LEU A 14 -10.77 19.56 -23.42
N ALA A 15 -9.58 20.15 -23.61
CA ALA A 15 -8.32 19.41 -23.77
C ALA A 15 -7.51 19.20 -22.48
N GLY A 16 -8.05 19.51 -21.29
CA GLY A 16 -7.30 19.50 -20.03
C GLY A 16 -7.60 18.35 -19.05
N LEU A 17 -8.53 17.45 -19.34
CA LEU A 17 -9.11 16.54 -18.33
C LEU A 17 -8.60 15.09 -18.33
N ALA A 18 -7.59 14.74 -19.10
CA ALA A 18 -7.10 13.36 -19.17
C ALA A 18 -5.61 13.26 -18.79
N ALA A 19 -5.34 12.98 -17.51
CA ALA A 19 -4.28 12.07 -17.04
C ALA A 19 -3.95 12.32 -15.55
N ALA A 20 -4.93 12.15 -14.66
CA ALA A 20 -4.59 11.77 -13.28
C ALA A 20 -4.26 10.27 -13.27
N CYS A 21 -3.13 9.89 -13.87
CA CYS A 21 -2.60 8.54 -13.68
C CYS A 21 -2.14 8.45 -12.23
N ALA A 22 -2.99 7.91 -11.34
CA ALA A 22 -2.53 7.38 -10.08
C ALA A 22 -1.49 6.30 -10.43
N SER A 23 -0.21 6.65 -10.38
CA SER A 23 0.86 5.69 -10.64
C SER A 23 0.98 4.82 -9.40
N ASN A 24 0.62 3.54 -9.53
CA ASN A 24 0.82 2.54 -8.47
C ASN A 24 2.25 1.97 -8.48
N ALA A 25 3.20 2.69 -9.07
CA ALA A 25 4.59 2.28 -9.11
C ALA A 25 5.23 2.37 -7.71
N PRO A 26 6.16 1.46 -7.36
CA PRO A 26 6.93 1.60 -6.14
C PRO A 26 7.72 2.92 -6.09
N ILE A 27 7.68 3.60 -4.95
CA ILE A 27 8.38 4.86 -4.71
C ILE A 27 9.43 4.70 -3.62
N ARG A 28 10.54 5.45 -3.71
CA ARG A 28 11.51 5.51 -2.60
C ARG A 28 10.86 6.12 -1.37
N THR A 29 11.18 5.57 -0.21
CA THR A 29 10.63 6.02 1.07
C THR A 29 11.69 5.99 2.16
N VAL A 30 11.47 6.77 3.22
CA VAL A 30 12.32 6.78 4.41
C VAL A 30 11.65 5.93 5.47
N PHE A 31 12.37 4.90 5.94
CA PHE A 31 11.91 4.03 7.01
C PHE A 31 12.43 4.51 8.36
N VAL A 32 11.51 4.77 9.28
CA VAL A 32 11.82 5.12 10.66
C VAL A 32 11.58 3.89 11.55
N PRO A 33 12.62 3.26 12.11
CA PRO A 33 12.46 2.07 12.93
C PRO A 33 11.82 2.38 14.28
N VAL A 34 11.06 1.43 14.83
CA VAL A 34 10.67 1.43 16.24
C VAL A 34 11.86 0.96 17.08
N VAL A 35 12.13 1.65 18.19
CA VAL A 35 13.16 1.25 19.15
C VAL A 35 12.79 -0.09 19.78
N ALA A 36 13.71 -1.06 19.79
CA ALA A 36 13.43 -2.45 20.15
C ALA A 36 12.80 -2.65 21.55
N GLY A 37 13.02 -1.72 22.49
CA GLY A 37 12.43 -1.73 23.84
C GLY A 37 10.96 -1.30 23.90
N GLU A 38 10.42 -0.73 22.82
CA GLU A 38 9.04 -0.20 22.73
C GLU A 38 8.18 -0.97 21.72
N ALA A 39 8.67 -2.12 21.24
CA ALA A 39 7.98 -2.90 20.23
C ALA A 39 6.65 -3.43 20.79
N ALA A 40 5.54 -2.90 20.27
CA ALA A 40 4.19 -3.35 20.58
C ALA A 40 4.04 -4.88 20.41
N PRO A 41 3.14 -5.52 21.18
CA PRO A 41 2.87 -6.94 21.05
C PRO A 41 2.49 -7.31 19.62
N ALA A 42 2.78 -8.55 19.24
CA ALA A 42 2.39 -9.05 17.93
C ALA A 42 0.87 -9.17 17.83
N MET A 43 0.33 -8.67 16.72
CA MET A 43 -1.09 -8.71 16.37
C MET A 43 -1.36 -9.88 15.43
N THR A 44 -2.56 -10.45 15.51
CA THR A 44 -2.95 -11.60 14.68
C THR A 44 -4.12 -11.20 13.78
N LEU A 45 -4.04 -11.51 12.48
CA LEU A 45 -5.18 -11.34 11.57
C LEU A 45 -6.30 -12.32 11.94
N SER A 46 -7.52 -11.81 12.10
CA SER A 46 -8.68 -12.60 12.52
C SER A 46 -9.44 -13.25 11.35
N ARG A 47 -9.02 -13.01 10.11
CA ARG A 47 -9.51 -13.63 8.88
C ARG A 47 -8.51 -13.39 7.75
N ASP A 48 -8.67 -14.11 6.65
CA ASP A 48 -7.94 -13.85 5.42
C ASP A 48 -8.18 -12.42 4.92
N VAL A 49 -7.11 -11.78 4.43
CA VAL A 49 -7.17 -10.52 3.72
C VAL A 49 -6.56 -10.72 2.34
N VAL A 50 -7.37 -10.59 1.30
CA VAL A 50 -6.92 -10.65 -0.09
C VAL A 50 -6.83 -9.23 -0.63
N VAL A 51 -5.68 -8.87 -1.21
CA VAL A 51 -5.48 -7.58 -1.87
C VAL A 51 -4.94 -7.78 -3.27
N THR A 52 -5.46 -7.02 -4.22
CA THR A 52 -4.93 -6.97 -5.58
C THR A 52 -3.77 -6.00 -5.63
N LEU A 53 -2.64 -6.43 -6.18
CA LEU A 53 -1.42 -5.66 -6.38
C LEU A 53 -1.53 -4.78 -7.64
N ALA A 54 -0.54 -3.91 -7.84
CA ALA A 54 -0.51 -3.00 -9.00
C ALA A 54 -0.41 -3.72 -10.35
N ASP A 55 0.16 -4.92 -10.38
CA ASP A 55 0.25 -5.80 -11.56
C ASP A 55 -1.00 -6.66 -11.79
N GLY A 56 -2.03 -6.51 -10.94
CA GLY A 56 -3.28 -7.27 -11.01
C GLY A 56 -3.22 -8.64 -10.34
N ALA A 57 -2.07 -9.06 -9.79
CA ALA A 57 -1.98 -10.30 -9.03
C ALA A 57 -2.60 -10.13 -7.63
N ASP A 58 -3.18 -11.19 -7.08
CA ASP A 58 -3.69 -11.18 -5.71
C ASP A 58 -2.61 -11.62 -4.72
N GLN A 59 -2.57 -10.92 -3.59
CA GLN A 59 -1.78 -11.26 -2.41
C GLN A 59 -2.74 -11.63 -1.29
N THR A 60 -2.67 -12.89 -0.84
CA THR A 60 -3.37 -13.34 0.37
C THR A 60 -2.51 -13.13 1.60
N LEU A 61 -3.08 -12.51 2.63
CA LEU A 61 -2.58 -12.48 4.00
C LEU A 61 -3.42 -13.47 4.82
N PRO A 62 -2.83 -14.61 5.26
CA PRO A 62 -3.60 -15.65 5.90
C PRO A 62 -4.16 -15.23 7.27
N GLU A 63 -5.34 -15.72 7.60
CA GLU A 63 -5.84 -15.78 8.98
C GLU A 63 -4.80 -16.40 9.91
N GLY A 64 -4.73 -15.91 11.15
CA GLY A 64 -3.80 -16.43 12.15
C GLY A 64 -2.35 -15.96 11.97
N SER A 65 -1.99 -15.36 10.83
CA SER A 65 -0.66 -14.77 10.62
C SER A 65 -0.37 -13.67 11.64
N ARG A 66 0.89 -13.60 12.09
CA ARG A 66 1.32 -12.75 13.22
C ARG A 66 2.21 -11.63 12.73
N TRP A 67 1.85 -10.41 13.11
CA TRP A 67 2.47 -9.19 12.60
C TRP A 67 2.91 -8.32 13.76
N ARG A 68 4.11 -7.75 13.67
CA ARG A 68 4.64 -6.83 14.69
C ARG A 68 4.98 -5.51 14.04
N ARG A 69 4.58 -4.41 14.67
CA ARG A 69 5.01 -3.08 14.24
C ARG A 69 6.52 -2.96 14.41
N VAL A 70 7.23 -2.61 13.35
CA VAL A 70 8.69 -2.48 13.32
C VAL A 70 9.17 -1.08 12.94
N GLY A 71 8.28 -0.22 12.47
CA GLY A 71 8.63 1.12 12.05
C GLY A 71 7.44 1.89 11.52
N ALA A 72 7.72 3.00 10.86
CA ALA A 72 6.76 3.83 10.14
C ALA A 72 7.39 4.38 8.86
N LEU A 73 6.51 4.67 7.90
CA LEU A 73 6.75 5.50 6.73
C LEU A 73 5.82 6.72 6.80
N VAL A 74 6.01 7.68 5.90
CA VAL A 74 5.05 8.80 5.74
C VAL A 74 3.64 8.33 5.38
N GLN A 75 3.51 7.14 4.78
CA GLN A 75 2.22 6.55 4.40
C GLN A 75 1.52 5.80 5.55
N GLY A 76 2.24 5.42 6.62
CA GLY A 76 1.66 4.65 7.72
C GLY A 76 2.67 3.77 8.48
N ASP A 77 2.14 2.99 9.40
CA ASP A 77 2.90 2.08 10.25
C ASP A 77 3.33 0.83 9.48
N VAL A 78 4.57 0.37 9.72
CA VAL A 78 5.15 -0.79 9.06
C VAL A 78 5.08 -2.01 9.97
N TYR A 79 4.50 -3.09 9.48
CA TYR A 79 4.36 -4.35 10.20
C TYR A 79 5.09 -5.49 9.50
N ARG A 80 6.00 -6.15 10.22
CA ARG A 80 6.71 -7.33 9.76
C ARG A 80 6.01 -8.60 10.24
N ARG A 81 5.89 -9.59 9.37
CA ARG A 81 5.42 -10.93 9.74
C ARG A 81 6.47 -11.64 10.60
N ILE A 82 6.05 -12.28 11.69
CA ILE A 82 6.95 -12.89 12.67
C ILE A 82 6.84 -14.41 12.78
N ASP A 83 5.77 -15.01 12.24
CA ASP A 83 5.58 -16.45 12.17
C ASP A 83 6.23 -17.07 10.93
N ALA A 84 6.37 -16.30 9.85
CA ALA A 84 7.12 -16.67 8.66
C ALA A 84 7.56 -15.40 7.90
N PRO A 85 8.66 -15.42 7.13
CA PRO A 85 8.93 -14.39 6.14
C PRO A 85 7.77 -14.29 5.13
N MET A 86 7.51 -13.08 4.64
CA MET A 86 6.51 -12.83 3.61
C MET A 86 7.18 -12.17 2.40
N SER A 87 6.87 -12.68 1.22
CA SER A 87 7.27 -12.13 -0.08
C SER A 87 6.04 -11.54 -0.76
N MET A 88 6.21 -10.43 -1.49
CA MET A 88 5.12 -9.81 -2.24
C MET A 88 4.91 -10.48 -3.60
N GLY A 89 3.66 -10.81 -3.92
CA GLY A 89 3.25 -11.45 -5.15
C GLY A 89 3.51 -12.96 -5.12
N LYS A 90 4.73 -13.37 -5.52
CA LYS A 90 5.13 -14.79 -5.61
C LYS A 90 6.03 -15.19 -4.44
N ALA A 91 6.20 -16.50 -4.24
CA ALA A 91 7.05 -17.04 -3.16
C ALA A 91 8.52 -16.58 -3.26
N ASP A 92 9.04 -16.45 -4.48
CA ASP A 92 10.38 -15.95 -4.82
C ASP A 92 10.42 -14.41 -4.97
N GLY A 93 9.32 -13.73 -4.66
CA GLY A 93 9.22 -12.27 -4.70
C GLY A 93 10.08 -11.58 -3.63
N PRO A 94 10.20 -10.24 -3.70
CA PRO A 94 10.92 -9.49 -2.69
C PRO A 94 10.23 -9.63 -1.33
N GLN A 95 11.04 -9.73 -0.27
CA GLN A 95 10.52 -9.65 1.09
C GLN A 95 9.69 -8.37 1.26
N ALA A 96 8.56 -8.47 1.94
CA ALA A 96 7.63 -7.37 2.10
C ALA A 96 7.05 -7.29 3.50
N TYR A 97 6.90 -6.06 3.99
CA TYR A 97 6.24 -5.71 5.25
C TYR A 97 4.95 -4.96 4.93
N LEU A 98 3.90 -5.11 5.74
CA LEU A 98 2.67 -4.36 5.54
C LEU A 98 2.90 -2.90 5.89
N VAL A 99 2.25 -1.99 5.17
CA VAL A 99 2.14 -0.59 5.54
C VAL A 99 0.67 -0.30 5.78
N ALA A 100 0.33 0.09 7.00
CA ALA A 100 -1.04 0.30 7.43
C ALA A 100 -1.29 1.74 7.88
N SER A 101 -2.44 2.27 7.50
CA SER A 101 -2.93 3.56 7.98
C SER A 101 -4.41 3.43 8.32
N SER A 102 -4.80 3.96 9.48
CA SER A 102 -6.20 3.95 9.96
C SER A 102 -6.86 2.56 9.92
N GLY A 103 -6.12 1.52 10.32
CA GLY A 103 -6.62 0.13 10.33
C GLY A 103 -6.76 -0.52 8.95
N ARG A 104 -6.18 0.08 7.90
CA ARG A 104 -6.23 -0.44 6.52
C ARG A 104 -4.84 -0.66 5.96
N LEU A 105 -4.66 -1.72 5.19
CA LEU A 105 -3.48 -1.95 4.37
C LEU A 105 -3.49 -0.95 3.22
N VAL A 106 -2.47 -0.10 3.14
CA VAL A 106 -2.31 0.91 2.09
C VAL A 106 -1.16 0.57 1.12
N GLY A 107 -0.30 -0.38 1.49
CA GLY A 107 0.76 -0.87 0.62
C GLY A 107 1.71 -1.80 1.34
N PHE A 108 2.85 -2.03 0.69
CA PHE A 108 3.94 -2.87 1.19
C PHE A 108 5.25 -2.07 1.22
N TYR A 109 6.05 -2.30 2.26
CA TYR A 109 7.42 -1.82 2.34
C TYR A 109 8.38 -2.93 1.94
N LEU A 110 9.28 -2.63 1.00
CA LEU A 110 10.30 -3.54 0.48
C LEU A 110 11.66 -3.15 1.05
N PRO A 111 12.13 -3.82 2.13
CA PRO A 111 13.31 -3.39 2.88
C PRO A 111 14.60 -3.44 2.07
N ALA A 112 14.74 -4.40 1.15
CA ALA A 112 15.95 -4.53 0.33
C ALA A 112 16.19 -3.31 -0.56
N GLY A 113 15.12 -2.62 -1.00
CA GLY A 113 15.19 -1.45 -1.88
C GLY A 113 14.87 -0.12 -1.21
N GLY A 114 14.37 -0.12 0.02
CA GLY A 114 13.82 1.08 0.67
C GLY A 114 12.64 1.65 -0.12
N LEU A 115 11.74 0.78 -0.59
CA LEU A 115 10.63 1.14 -1.48
C LEU A 115 9.28 0.94 -0.79
N PHE A 116 8.34 1.83 -1.07
CA PHE A 116 6.92 1.66 -0.78
C PHE A 116 6.18 1.31 -2.06
N ALA A 117 5.50 0.16 -2.07
CA ALA A 117 4.63 -0.30 -3.15
C ALA A 117 3.16 -0.10 -2.73
N PRO A 118 2.42 0.85 -3.32
CA PRO A 118 1.02 1.08 -2.96
C PRO A 118 0.12 -0.05 -3.45
N VAL A 119 -0.92 -0.40 -2.68
CA VAL A 119 -2.03 -1.20 -3.22
C VAL A 119 -3.07 -0.27 -3.88
N PRO A 120 -3.61 -0.61 -5.07
CA PRO A 120 -4.63 0.20 -5.73
C PRO A 120 -5.89 0.43 -4.89
N LYS A 121 -6.29 -0.56 -4.09
CA LYS A 121 -7.47 -0.49 -3.23
C LYS A 121 -7.11 -0.87 -1.79
N PRO A 122 -7.18 0.08 -0.84
CA PRO A 122 -6.89 -0.22 0.56
C PRO A 122 -7.86 -1.25 1.16
N ALA A 123 -7.32 -2.27 1.83
CA ALA A 123 -8.10 -3.33 2.47
C ALA A 123 -8.12 -3.17 3.99
N VAL A 124 -9.21 -3.55 4.64
CA VAL A 124 -9.28 -3.54 6.12
C VAL A 124 -8.32 -4.59 6.68
N LEU A 125 -7.54 -4.23 7.70
CA LEU A 125 -6.70 -5.16 8.46
C LEU A 125 -7.41 -5.51 9.78
N PRO A 126 -8.09 -6.66 9.86
CA PRO A 126 -8.82 -7.07 11.05
C PRO A 126 -7.85 -7.70 12.06
N PHE A 127 -6.95 -6.89 12.61
CA PHE A 127 -6.10 -7.34 13.69
C PHE A 127 -6.95 -7.58 14.94
N SER A 128 -6.86 -8.80 15.46
CA SER A 128 -7.39 -9.12 16.78
C SER A 128 -6.57 -8.40 17.85
N GLN A 129 -7.24 -7.58 18.65
CA GLN A 129 -6.70 -7.06 19.91
C GLN A 129 -6.81 -8.21 20.91
N ARG A 130 -5.72 -8.93 21.17
CA ARG A 130 -5.68 -9.80 22.35
C ARG A 130 -5.25 -8.90 23.52
N GLN A 131 -6.23 -8.47 24.31
CA GLN A 131 -6.02 -7.85 25.61
C GLN A 131 -5.43 -8.86 26.60
#